data_AF-A0AAV6Y895-F1
#
_entry.id   AF-A0AAV6Y895-F1
#
_cell.length_a   1.000
_cell.length_b   1.000
_cell.length_c   1.000
_cell.angle_alpha   90.00
_cell.angle_beta   90.00
_cell.angle_gamma   90.00
#
_symmetry.space_group_name_H-M   'P 1'
#
loop_
_entity.id
_entity.type
_entity.pdbx_description
1 polymer ?
#
loop_
_entity_poly.entity_id
_entity_poly.type
_entity_poly.pdbx_seq_one_letter_code
_entity_poly.pdbx_strand_id
1 'polypeptide(L)'
;MPNLKFSLGIRCILCYTILLFSVEMMKFSSVDAKECVEGFVNVKVVCDGVKVDQPCWTRCQNSHGPDAKAYCRDLSPVFPNAKVCYCNWPC
;
A
#
# COMPACT_ATOMS: atom_id res chain seq x y z
N MET A 1 3.06 -63.36 -1.91
CA MET A 1 3.48 -62.26 -2.81
C MET A 1 2.84 -60.96 -2.33
N PRO A 2 3.61 -60.05 -1.71
CA PRO A 2 3.12 -58.82 -1.08
C PRO A 2 3.08 -57.67 -2.11
N ASN A 3 1.92 -57.37 -2.69
CA ASN A 3 1.83 -56.35 -3.75
C ASN A 3 0.60 -55.43 -3.66
N LEU A 4 0.14 -55.08 -2.45
CA LEU A 4 -1.02 -54.18 -2.30
C LEU A 4 -0.82 -52.98 -1.37
N LYS A 5 0.34 -52.83 -0.71
CA LYS A 5 0.63 -51.67 0.15
C LYS A 5 1.41 -50.55 -0.53
N PHE A 6 2.05 -50.82 -1.68
CA PHE A 6 2.96 -49.86 -2.32
C PHE A 6 2.25 -48.80 -3.17
N SER A 7 0.99 -49.02 -3.58
CA SER A 7 0.28 -48.13 -4.51
C SER A 7 -0.38 -46.91 -3.83
N LEU A 8 -0.73 -47.01 -2.53
CA LEU A 8 -1.38 -45.92 -1.80
C LEU A 8 -0.39 -44.81 -1.38
N GLY A 9 0.85 -45.17 -1.02
CA GLY A 9 1.86 -44.21 -0.56
C GLY A 9 2.32 -43.24 -1.65
N ILE A 10 2.41 -43.71 -2.91
CA ILE A 10 2.88 -42.92 -4.04
C ILE A 10 1.88 -41.82 -4.40
N ARG A 11 0.57 -42.08 -4.25
CA ARG A 11 -0.49 -41.08 -4.49
C ARG A 11 -0.48 -39.96 -3.44
N CYS A 12 -0.20 -40.27 -2.17
CA CYS A 12 -0.06 -39.26 -1.13
C CYS A 12 1.17 -38.38 -1.32
N ILE A 13 2.31 -38.95 -1.75
CA ILE A 13 3.54 -38.19 -1.98
C ILE A 13 3.37 -37.23 -3.17
N LEU A 14 2.73 -37.67 -4.26
CA LEU A 14 2.45 -36.79 -5.42
C LEU A 14 1.52 -35.61 -5.06
N CYS A 15 0.50 -35.83 -4.21
CA CYS A 15 -0.35 -34.72 -3.76
C CYS A 15 0.42 -33.73 -2.87
N TYR A 16 1.33 -34.23 -2.03
CA TYR A 16 2.13 -33.37 -1.15
C TYR A 16 3.12 -32.50 -1.93
N THR A 17 3.72 -33.03 -3.00
CA THR A 17 4.63 -32.24 -3.86
C THR A 17 3.88 -31.18 -4.65
N ILE A 18 2.71 -31.47 -5.22
CA ILE A 18 1.88 -30.47 -5.94
C ILE A 18 1.46 -29.31 -5.02
N LEU A 19 1.12 -29.61 -3.76
CA LEU A 19 0.80 -28.56 -2.77
C LEU A 19 2.02 -27.70 -2.45
N LEU A 20 3.21 -28.29 -2.31
CA LEU A 20 4.45 -27.54 -2.05
C LEU A 20 4.84 -26.61 -3.21
N PHE A 21 4.68 -27.04 -4.47
CA PHE A 21 4.94 -26.19 -5.64
C PHE A 21 3.96 -25.00 -5.75
N SER A 22 2.75 -25.12 -5.22
CA SER A 22 1.74 -24.05 -5.27
C SER A 22 2.09 -22.88 -4.33
N VAL A 23 2.87 -23.11 -3.27
CA VAL A 23 3.24 -22.08 -2.28
C VAL A 23 4.35 -21.16 -2.81
N GLU A 24 5.20 -21.63 -3.72
CA GLU A 24 6.34 -20.84 -4.20
C GLU A 24 5.97 -19.71 -5.19
N MET A 25 4.74 -19.70 -5.73
CA MET A 25 4.30 -18.67 -6.70
C MET A 25 3.75 -17.39 -6.05
N MET A 26 3.72 -17.27 -4.73
CA MET A 26 3.39 -16.02 -4.04
C MET A 26 4.66 -15.23 -3.64
N LYS A 27 5.66 -15.19 -4.50
CA LYS A 27 6.70 -14.15 -4.39
C LYS A 27 6.13 -12.88 -5.00
N PHE A 28 5.41 -12.13 -4.17
CA PHE A 28 5.01 -10.76 -4.48
C PHE A 28 6.30 -9.97 -4.68
N SER A 29 6.70 -9.76 -5.93
CA SER A 29 7.78 -8.82 -6.25
C SER A 29 7.31 -7.46 -5.77
N SER A 30 7.88 -6.97 -4.66
CA SER A 30 7.75 -5.56 -4.29
C SER A 30 8.45 -4.77 -5.39
N VAL A 31 7.69 -4.29 -6.37
CA VAL A 31 8.11 -3.15 -7.17
C VAL A 31 8.21 -2.01 -6.16
N ASP A 32 9.43 -1.58 -5.82
CA ASP A 32 9.66 -0.34 -5.09
C ASP A 32 9.09 0.80 -5.92
N ALA A 33 7.80 1.09 -5.73
CA ALA A 33 7.16 2.24 -6.32
C ALA A 33 7.83 3.49 -5.73
N LYS A 34 8.24 4.41 -6.61
CA LYS A 34 8.86 5.65 -6.17
C LYS A 34 7.77 6.48 -5.51
N GLU A 35 8.01 6.99 -4.31
CA GLU A 35 7.02 7.86 -3.66
C GLU A 35 7.18 9.31 -4.16
N CYS A 36 6.10 9.90 -4.66
CA CYS A 36 6.02 11.30 -5.07
C CYS A 36 5.34 12.15 -4.00
N VAL A 37 5.67 13.45 -3.94
CA VAL A 37 5.09 14.41 -3.00
C VAL A 37 4.75 15.73 -3.69
N GLU A 38 3.56 16.27 -3.42
CA GLU A 38 3.11 17.60 -3.87
C GLU A 38 2.40 18.36 -2.74
N GLY A 39 2.55 19.69 -2.70
CA GLY A 39 1.94 20.57 -1.69
C GLY A 39 1.01 21.62 -2.30
N PHE A 40 -0.18 21.77 -1.74
CA PHE A 40 -1.20 22.73 -2.13
C PHE A 40 -1.39 23.82 -1.07
N VAL A 41 -1.02 25.05 -1.41
CA VAL A 41 -1.17 26.23 -0.53
C VAL A 41 -2.54 26.91 -0.65
N ASN A 42 -3.30 26.60 -1.70
CA ASN A 42 -4.61 27.17 -1.98
C ASN A 42 -5.78 26.30 -1.46
N VAL A 43 -5.48 25.18 -0.80
CA VAL A 43 -6.48 24.30 -0.19
C VAL A 43 -6.61 24.69 1.27
N LYS A 44 -7.80 25.11 1.68
CA LYS A 44 -8.10 25.32 3.10
C LYS A 44 -7.99 23.96 3.79
N VAL A 45 -7.08 23.84 4.75
CA VAL A 45 -6.83 22.61 5.50
C VAL A 45 -6.96 22.87 6.99
N VAL A 46 -7.79 22.06 7.65
CA VAL A 46 -7.82 21.94 9.11
C VAL A 46 -7.01 20.71 9.50
N CYS A 47 -6.06 20.91 10.41
CA CYS A 47 -5.17 19.86 10.89
C CYS A 47 -5.48 19.48 12.33
N ASP A 48 -5.71 18.20 12.57
CA ASP A 48 -5.65 17.60 13.91
C ASP A 48 -4.40 16.72 13.97
N GLY A 49 -3.28 17.32 14.38
CA GLY A 49 -1.95 16.72 14.26
C GLY A 49 -1.59 16.46 12.80
N VAL A 50 -1.50 15.18 12.42
CA VAL A 50 -1.18 14.73 11.05
C VAL A 50 -2.42 14.45 10.20
N LYS A 51 -3.60 14.42 10.81
CA LYS A 51 -4.87 14.14 10.11
C LYS A 51 -5.34 15.39 9.38
N VAL A 52 -5.80 15.18 8.15
CA VAL A 52 -6.34 16.23 7.30
C VAL A 52 -7.85 16.18 7.23
N ASP A 53 -8.43 17.32 6.90
CA ASP A 53 -9.84 17.45 6.59
C ASP A 53 -10.20 16.87 5.21
N GLN A 54 -11.51 16.69 4.99
CA GLN A 54 -12.06 16.13 3.74
C GLN A 54 -11.62 16.91 2.49
N PRO A 55 -11.56 18.26 2.47
CA PRO A 55 -11.08 19.02 1.31
C PRO A 55 -9.68 18.64 0.85
N CYS A 56 -8.71 18.57 1.77
CA CYS A 56 -7.34 18.17 1.43
C CYS A 56 -7.28 16.73 0.93
N TRP A 57 -7.96 15.81 1.62
CA TRP A 57 -8.04 14.41 1.19
C TRP A 57 -8.63 14.27 -0.23
N THR A 58 -9.75 14.94 -0.49
CA THR A 58 -10.45 14.91 -1.78
C THR A 58 -9.57 15.49 -2.88
N ARG A 59 -8.82 16.56 -2.61
CA ARG A 59 -7.89 17.14 -3.57
C ARG A 59 -6.81 16.14 -3.98
N CYS A 60 -6.16 15.48 -3.01
CA CYS A 60 -5.12 14.50 -3.31
C CYS A 60 -5.64 13.34 -4.16
N GLN A 61 -6.81 12.82 -3.80
CA GLN A 61 -7.46 11.71 -4.50
C GLN A 61 -7.81 12.09 -5.94
N ASN A 62 -8.33 13.30 -6.16
CA ASN A 62 -8.68 13.79 -7.49
C ASN A 62 -7.45 14.07 -8.37
N SER A 63 -6.32 14.46 -7.78
CA SER A 63 -5.09 14.80 -8.51
C SER A 63 -4.22 13.59 -8.84
N HIS A 64 -4.15 12.60 -7.95
CA HIS A 64 -3.19 11.50 -8.04
C HIS A 64 -3.80 10.10 -7.97
N GLY A 65 -5.13 10.00 -7.85
CA GLY A 65 -5.84 8.72 -7.82
C GLY A 65 -6.07 8.17 -6.41
N PRO A 66 -6.67 6.97 -6.32
CA PRO A 66 -7.21 6.43 -5.07
C PRO A 66 -6.14 6.09 -4.01
N ASP A 67 -4.92 5.81 -4.44
CA ASP A 67 -3.81 5.46 -3.54
C ASP A 67 -3.12 6.69 -2.93
N ALA A 68 -3.54 7.89 -3.31
CA ALA A 68 -2.97 9.14 -2.83
C ALA A 68 -3.33 9.40 -1.37
N LYS A 69 -2.32 9.46 -0.50
CA LYS A 69 -2.47 9.83 0.91
C LYS A 69 -2.41 11.34 1.03
N ALA A 70 -3.15 11.87 2.00
CA ALA A 70 -3.18 13.28 2.31
C ALA A 70 -2.72 13.49 3.75
N TYR A 71 -1.85 14.48 3.96
CA TYR A 71 -1.37 14.89 5.28
C TYR A 71 -1.18 16.41 5.28
N CYS A 72 -1.05 17.02 6.44
CA CYS A 72 -0.76 18.44 6.52
C CYS A 72 0.45 18.73 7.39
N ARG A 73 1.10 19.86 7.10
CA ARG A 73 2.26 20.36 7.84
C ARG A 73 2.19 21.87 7.95
N ASP A 74 2.88 22.39 8.95
CA ASP A 74 3.17 23.82 9.05
C ASP A 74 4.03 24.28 7.88
N LEU A 75 3.61 25.34 7.20
CA LEU A 75 4.37 25.96 6.12
C LEU A 75 5.74 26.47 6.62
N SER A 76 5.72 27.06 7.81
CA SER A 76 6.91 27.60 8.45
C SER A 76 6.68 27.74 9.95
N PRO A 77 7.70 27.50 10.79
CA PRO A 77 7.63 27.79 12.22
C PRO A 77 7.34 29.27 12.52
N VAL A 78 7.59 30.17 11.56
CA VAL A 78 7.29 31.61 11.68
C VAL A 78 5.79 31.91 11.50
N PHE A 79 5.05 31.02 10.83
CA PHE A 79 3.62 31.17 10.56
C PHE A 79 2.84 29.98 11.12
N PRO A 80 2.65 29.90 12.46
CA PRO A 80 2.11 28.71 13.16
C PRO A 80 0.66 28.34 12.79
N ASN A 81 -0.02 29.19 12.01
CA ASN A 81 -1.38 28.96 11.53
C ASN A 81 -1.46 28.73 10.01
N ALA A 82 -0.32 28.84 9.29
CA ALA A 82 -0.27 28.56 7.87
C ALA A 82 -0.04 27.05 7.67
N LYS A 83 -1.13 26.30 7.56
CA LYS A 83 -1.10 24.86 7.28
C LYS A 83 -1.15 24.61 5.76
N VAL A 84 -0.38 23.65 5.30
CA VAL A 84 -0.31 23.25 3.88
C VAL A 84 -0.84 21.83 3.75
N CYS A 85 -1.68 21.60 2.74
CA CYS A 85 -2.12 20.28 2.34
C CYS A 85 -1.03 19.61 1.50
N TYR A 86 -0.60 18.41 1.88
CA TYR A 86 0.36 17.61 1.13
C TYR A 86 -0.24 16.29 0.69
N CYS A 87 0.12 15.88 -0.52
CA CYS A 87 -0.25 14.59 -1.11
C CYS A 87 1.00 13.72 -1.27
N ASN A 88 0.87 12.43 -0.99
CA ASN A 88 1.88 11.42 -1.30
C ASN A 88 1.21 10.24 -2.02
N TRP A 89 1.79 9.80 -3.14
CA TRP A 89 1.27 8.69 -3.94
C TRP A 89 2.42 7.93 -4.62
N PRO A 90 2.19 6.65 -4.98
CA PRO A 90 3.13 5.91 -5.81
C PRO A 90 3.20 6.48 -7.23
N CYS A 91 4.43 6.73 -7.67
CA CYS A 91 4.85 7.10 -9.01
C CYS A 91 6.13 6.31 -9.36
#